data_AF-A0A1D2N6P3-F1
#
_entry.id   AF-A0A1D2N6P3-F1
#
_cell.length_a   1.000
_cell.length_b   1.000
_cell.length_c   1.000
_cell.angle_alpha   90.00
_cell.angle_beta   90.00
_cell.angle_gamma   90.00
#
_symmetry.space_group_name_H-M   'P 1'
#
loop_
_entity.id
_entity.type
_entity.pdbx_description
1 polymer ?
#
loop_
_entity_poly.entity_id
_entity_poly.type
_entity_poly.pdbx_seq_one_letter_code
_entity_poly.pdbx_strand_id
1 'polypeptide(L)'
;MLILGDPSTEEGVKSLRKRAKEDEDIRGCGLDLSDEFLSSFVRGKGGDEKKALKTLQSYVSVRKGKYNDFFRHLLPSRCKYFQDLPKFEAFLKHRDDEGHVVGLFKLSAIDFSVVDIEDVFAAFVLAAEELLIHEDLTKNGLVAIIDCRGIGLQHVRAFTPSRIQFLFNIFIGTPSFDPLLKVFKMFAPKKIRERIFLHGRDDTSLHKIVPSSILPDWLGGELAPEDCYDYELEEDIYAQEDHFRKIAMKW
;
A
#
# COMPACT_ATOMS: atom_id res chain seq x y z
N MET A 1 -6.22 -19.88 4.03
CA MET A 1 -5.17 -19.04 3.39
C MET A 1 -4.72 -19.81 2.18
N LEU A 2 -4.89 -19.27 0.97
CA LEU A 2 -4.58 -20.00 -0.27
C LEU A 2 -3.14 -19.66 -0.70
N ILE A 3 -2.28 -20.66 -0.96
CA ILE A 3 -0.84 -20.49 -1.24
C ILE A 3 -0.59 -20.59 -2.77
N LEU A 4 0.52 -20.05 -3.30
CA LEU A 4 0.98 -20.39 -4.66
C LEU A 4 1.13 -21.92 -4.77
N GLY A 5 0.49 -22.53 -5.77
CA GLY A 5 0.42 -24.00 -5.91
C GLY A 5 -0.74 -24.67 -5.18
N ASP A 6 -1.60 -23.93 -4.48
CA ASP A 6 -2.91 -24.43 -4.06
C ASP A 6 -3.80 -24.62 -5.30
N PRO A 7 -4.33 -25.82 -5.56
CA PRO A 7 -5.18 -26.09 -6.73
C PRO A 7 -6.34 -25.08 -6.87
N SER A 8 -6.91 -24.63 -5.76
CA SER A 8 -8.00 -23.65 -5.76
C SER A 8 -7.55 -22.24 -6.17
N THR A 9 -6.29 -21.88 -5.92
CA THR A 9 -5.70 -20.63 -6.42
C THR A 9 -5.40 -20.74 -7.90
N GLU A 10 -4.86 -21.86 -8.37
CA GLU A 10 -4.56 -22.06 -9.79
C GLU A 10 -5.83 -22.02 -10.66
N GLU A 11 -6.89 -22.69 -10.24
CA GLU A 11 -8.19 -22.64 -10.90
C GLU A 11 -8.76 -21.22 -10.89
N GLY A 12 -8.71 -20.55 -9.74
CA GLY A 12 -9.15 -19.17 -9.60
C GLY A 12 -8.39 -18.20 -10.52
N VAL A 13 -7.06 -18.36 -10.64
CA VAL A 13 -6.21 -17.55 -11.53
C VAL A 13 -6.56 -17.81 -12.99
N LYS A 14 -6.72 -19.08 -13.41
CA LYS A 14 -7.13 -19.44 -14.78
C LYS A 14 -8.50 -18.83 -15.13
N SER A 15 -9.47 -18.93 -14.22
CA SER A 15 -10.80 -18.35 -14.40
C SER A 15 -10.75 -16.82 -14.46
N LEU A 16 -10.05 -16.18 -13.53
CA LEU A 16 -9.91 -14.72 -13.48
C LEU A 16 -9.23 -14.20 -14.75
N ARG A 17 -8.16 -14.85 -15.21
CA ARG A 17 -7.45 -14.51 -16.45
C ARG A 17 -8.37 -14.56 -17.66
N LYS A 18 -9.21 -15.59 -17.77
CA LYS A 18 -10.18 -15.71 -18.87
C LYS A 18 -11.14 -14.52 -18.87
N ARG A 19 -11.76 -14.23 -17.71
CA ARG A 19 -12.71 -13.12 -17.57
C ARG A 19 -12.06 -11.75 -17.80
N ALA A 20 -10.83 -11.56 -17.32
CA ALA A 20 -10.06 -10.34 -17.53
C ALA A 20 -9.75 -10.08 -19.02
N LYS A 21 -9.57 -11.13 -19.82
CA LYS A 21 -9.38 -11.00 -21.28
C LYS A 21 -10.67 -10.66 -22.04
N GLU A 22 -11.83 -10.98 -21.48
CA GLU A 22 -13.15 -10.63 -22.02
C GLU A 22 -13.56 -9.19 -21.67
N ASP A 23 -12.93 -8.58 -20.66
CA ASP A 23 -13.16 -7.21 -20.24
C ASP A 23 -12.32 -6.22 -21.07
N GLU A 24 -12.99 -5.31 -21.77
CA GLU A 24 -12.33 -4.36 -22.69
C GLU A 24 -11.41 -3.37 -21.97
N ASP A 25 -11.78 -2.94 -20.77
CA ASP A 25 -10.99 -1.97 -20.00
C ASP A 25 -9.71 -2.61 -19.49
N ILE A 26 -9.79 -3.82 -18.96
CA ILE A 26 -8.63 -4.58 -18.49
C ILE A 26 -7.73 -4.97 -19.67
N ARG A 27 -8.30 -5.45 -20.79
CA ARG A 27 -7.51 -5.80 -21.97
C ARG A 27 -6.78 -4.58 -22.57
N GLY A 28 -7.43 -3.42 -22.59
CA GLY A 28 -6.88 -2.19 -23.17
C GLY A 28 -5.87 -1.46 -22.28
N CYS A 29 -5.83 -1.72 -20.98
CA CYS A 29 -4.94 -1.02 -20.05
C CYS A 29 -3.50 -1.54 -20.06
N GLY A 30 -3.29 -2.72 -20.66
CA GLY A 30 -1.99 -3.35 -20.90
C GLY A 30 -1.15 -3.67 -19.68
N LEU A 31 -1.82 -3.89 -18.54
CA LEU A 31 -1.31 -4.64 -17.40
C LEU A 31 -0.76 -5.99 -17.84
N ASP A 32 0.33 -6.41 -17.20
CA ASP A 32 0.76 -7.80 -17.29
C ASP A 32 -0.11 -8.63 -16.37
N LEU A 33 -1.00 -9.43 -16.95
CA LEU A 33 -1.88 -10.31 -16.19
C LEU A 33 -1.12 -11.57 -15.75
N SER A 34 0.06 -11.45 -15.14
CA SER A 34 0.87 -12.61 -14.71
C SER A 34 0.14 -13.47 -13.67
N ASP A 35 0.58 -14.71 -13.45
CA ASP A 35 -0.05 -15.57 -12.44
C ASP A 35 0.14 -14.98 -11.04
N GLU A 36 1.30 -14.40 -10.75
CA GLU A 36 1.64 -13.71 -9.51
C GLU A 36 0.66 -12.55 -9.27
N PHE A 37 0.53 -11.65 -10.27
CA PHE A 37 -0.37 -10.50 -10.19
C PHE A 37 -1.82 -10.94 -9.96
N LEU A 38 -2.34 -11.87 -10.77
CA LEU A 38 -3.73 -12.33 -10.63
C LEU A 38 -3.97 -13.10 -9.32
N SER A 39 -2.98 -13.84 -8.83
CA SER A 39 -3.09 -14.59 -7.59
C SER A 39 -3.34 -13.69 -6.38
N SER A 40 -2.80 -12.47 -6.37
CA SER A 40 -3.03 -11.48 -5.31
C SER A 40 -4.53 -11.13 -5.18
N PHE A 41 -5.24 -10.94 -6.30
CA PHE A 41 -6.68 -10.64 -6.30
C PHE A 41 -7.53 -11.83 -5.86
N VAL A 42 -7.16 -13.04 -6.30
CA VAL A 42 -7.84 -14.29 -5.92
C VAL A 42 -7.68 -14.54 -4.41
N ARG A 43 -6.45 -14.47 -3.90
CA ARG A 43 -6.15 -14.62 -2.46
C ARG A 43 -6.82 -13.56 -1.62
N GLY A 44 -6.73 -12.29 -2.03
CA GLY A 44 -7.32 -11.16 -1.32
C GLY A 44 -8.84 -11.24 -1.19
N LYS A 45 -9.50 -12.10 -1.98
CA LYS A 45 -10.94 -12.38 -1.91
C LYS A 45 -11.26 -13.81 -1.49
N GLY A 46 -10.28 -14.55 -0.96
CA GLY A 46 -10.47 -15.90 -0.42
C GLY A 46 -10.91 -16.92 -1.47
N GLY A 47 -10.46 -16.77 -2.72
CA GLY A 47 -10.84 -17.64 -3.84
C GLY A 47 -12.15 -17.25 -4.52
N ASP A 48 -12.87 -16.22 -4.05
CA ASP A 48 -14.10 -15.75 -4.70
C ASP A 48 -13.79 -15.02 -6.01
N GLU A 49 -13.91 -15.74 -7.12
CA GLU A 49 -13.59 -15.26 -8.47
C GLU A 49 -14.39 -14.00 -8.87
N LYS A 50 -15.67 -13.93 -8.49
CA LYS A 50 -16.53 -12.78 -8.85
C LYS A 50 -16.07 -11.53 -8.11
N LYS A 51 -15.74 -11.66 -6.82
CA LYS A 51 -15.16 -10.57 -6.05
C LYS A 51 -13.77 -10.20 -6.54
N ALA A 52 -12.95 -11.18 -6.93
CA ALA A 52 -11.61 -10.95 -7.48
C ALA A 52 -11.69 -10.14 -8.79
N LEU A 53 -12.55 -10.54 -9.73
CA LEU A 53 -12.80 -9.79 -10.97
C LEU A 53 -13.28 -8.37 -10.69
N LYS A 54 -14.27 -8.20 -9.81
CA LYS A 54 -14.76 -6.86 -9.45
C LYS A 54 -13.65 -5.97 -8.87
N THR A 55 -12.74 -6.57 -8.10
CA THR A 55 -11.60 -5.86 -7.52
C THR A 55 -10.59 -5.46 -8.59
N LEU A 56 -10.28 -6.35 -9.53
CA LEU A 56 -9.41 -6.04 -10.68
C LEU A 56 -10.03 -4.96 -11.58
N GLN A 57 -11.34 -4.99 -11.81
CA GLN A 57 -12.05 -3.94 -12.55
C GLN A 57 -11.97 -2.59 -11.83
N SER A 58 -12.16 -2.58 -10.51
CA SER A 58 -12.01 -1.35 -9.71
C SER A 58 -10.56 -0.84 -9.71
N TYR A 59 -9.59 -1.74 -9.62
CA TYR A 59 -8.16 -1.42 -9.73
C TYR A 59 -7.86 -0.68 -11.05
N VAL A 60 -8.35 -1.20 -12.19
CA VAL A 60 -8.17 -0.58 -13.51
C VAL A 60 -8.95 0.73 -13.64
N SER A 61 -10.20 0.75 -13.18
CA SER A 61 -11.07 1.93 -13.27
C SER A 61 -10.51 3.15 -12.52
N VAL A 62 -9.96 2.94 -11.31
CA VAL A 62 -9.33 4.01 -10.52
C VAL A 62 -8.11 4.58 -11.24
N ARG A 63 -7.32 3.73 -11.89
CA ARG A 63 -6.07 4.09 -12.61
C ARG A 63 -6.31 4.77 -13.95
N LYS A 64 -7.33 4.34 -14.71
CA LYS A 64 -7.67 4.95 -16.02
C LYS A 64 -8.62 6.14 -15.91
N GLY A 65 -9.35 6.25 -14.80
CA GLY A 65 -10.37 7.26 -14.61
C GLY A 65 -9.82 8.52 -13.94
N LYS A 66 -10.42 8.88 -12.80
CA LYS A 66 -10.20 10.15 -12.09
C LYS A 66 -8.73 10.45 -11.78
N TYR A 67 -7.90 9.44 -11.57
CA TYR A 67 -6.51 9.59 -11.10
C TYR A 67 -5.47 9.25 -12.17
N ASN A 68 -5.88 9.17 -13.43
CA ASN A 68 -5.02 8.82 -14.55
C ASN A 68 -3.75 9.67 -14.62
N ASP A 69 -3.87 10.98 -14.42
CA ASP A 69 -2.71 11.90 -14.44
C ASP A 69 -1.64 11.52 -13.41
N PHE A 70 -2.03 11.15 -12.18
CA PHE A 70 -1.10 10.66 -11.17
C PHE A 70 -0.37 9.40 -11.63
N PHE A 71 -1.13 8.41 -12.13
CA PHE A 71 -0.57 7.12 -12.50
C PHE A 71 0.29 7.15 -13.77
N ARG A 72 0.02 8.08 -14.70
CA ARG A 72 0.85 8.31 -15.89
C ARG A 72 2.23 8.88 -15.57
N HIS A 73 2.38 9.46 -14.37
CA HIS A 73 3.64 10.01 -13.89
C HIS A 73 4.23 9.17 -12.73
N LEU A 74 3.63 8.04 -12.36
CA LEU A 74 4.12 7.18 -11.29
C LEU A 74 5.39 6.44 -11.76
N LEU A 75 6.56 6.90 -11.33
CA LEU A 75 7.85 6.30 -11.65
C LEU A 75 8.76 6.27 -10.42
N PRO A 76 9.45 5.14 -10.13
CA PRO A 76 10.46 5.05 -9.07
C PRO A 76 11.49 6.18 -9.09
N SER A 77 11.98 6.55 -10.28
CA SER A 77 12.96 7.63 -10.47
C SER A 77 12.54 8.98 -9.92
N ARG A 78 11.24 9.26 -9.81
CA ARG A 78 10.74 10.51 -9.20
C ARG A 78 10.89 10.53 -7.68
N CYS A 79 10.92 9.37 -7.05
CA CYS A 79 10.94 9.23 -5.60
C CYS A 79 12.36 8.95 -5.06
N LYS A 80 13.36 8.74 -5.92
CA LYS A 80 14.73 8.38 -5.50
C LYS A 80 15.38 9.42 -4.58
N TYR A 81 15.02 10.70 -4.70
CA TYR A 81 15.55 11.75 -3.83
C TYR A 81 15.16 11.58 -2.35
N PHE A 82 14.15 10.75 -2.03
CA PHE A 82 13.82 10.42 -0.65
C PHE A 82 14.95 9.68 0.08
N GLN A 83 15.86 9.04 -0.64
CA GLN A 83 17.04 8.38 -0.05
C GLN A 83 17.99 9.37 0.62
N ASP A 84 17.99 10.63 0.17
CA ASP A 84 18.80 11.71 0.74
C ASP A 84 18.08 12.48 1.86
N LEU A 85 16.83 12.11 2.18
CA LEU A 85 15.98 12.77 3.16
C LEU A 85 15.79 11.91 4.42
N PRO A 86 15.38 12.52 5.55
CA PRO A 86 14.98 11.75 6.72
C PRO A 86 13.92 10.70 6.36
N LYS A 87 14.21 9.43 6.67
CA LYS A 87 13.35 8.30 6.31
C LYS A 87 11.97 8.44 6.96
N PHE A 88 10.94 8.58 6.13
CA PHE A 88 9.54 8.66 6.54
C PHE A 88 8.78 7.35 6.32
N GLU A 89 9.31 6.44 5.49
CA GLU A 89 8.73 5.14 5.15
C GLU A 89 9.79 4.05 5.24
N ALA A 90 9.42 2.93 5.87
CA ALA A 90 10.27 1.75 5.98
C ALA A 90 9.44 0.47 6.15
N PHE A 91 10.01 -0.67 5.82
CA PHE A 91 9.50 -1.99 6.19
C PHE A 91 10.46 -2.64 7.19
N LEU A 92 9.96 -3.52 8.05
CA LEU A 92 10.80 -4.25 9.00
C LEU A 92 11.29 -5.58 8.42
N LYS A 93 12.56 -5.92 8.69
CA LYS A 93 13.15 -7.22 8.35
C LYS A 93 12.40 -8.38 9.02
N HIS A 94 11.97 -8.15 10.26
CA HIS A 94 11.25 -9.12 11.07
C HIS A 94 9.75 -8.90 11.01
N ARG A 95 9.01 -9.99 11.23
CA ARG A 95 7.54 -10.02 11.25
C ARG A 95 7.03 -9.90 12.68
N ASP A 96 5.76 -9.52 12.83
CA ASP A 96 5.09 -9.60 14.13
C ASP A 96 4.82 -11.06 14.55
N ASP A 97 4.25 -11.27 15.73
CA ASP A 97 3.98 -12.59 16.29
C ASP A 97 2.97 -13.41 15.45
N GLU A 98 2.17 -12.74 14.61
CA GLU A 98 1.22 -13.37 13.68
C GLU A 98 1.82 -13.58 12.26
N GLY A 99 3.07 -13.15 12.04
CA GLY A 99 3.81 -13.31 10.80
C GLY A 99 3.57 -12.19 9.78
N HIS A 100 2.88 -11.11 10.13
CA HIS A 100 2.60 -10.00 9.21
C HIS A 100 3.87 -9.26 8.81
N VAL A 101 3.89 -8.76 7.57
CA VAL A 101 4.82 -7.71 7.18
C VAL A 101 4.48 -6.45 7.97
N VAL A 102 5.49 -5.71 8.46
CA VAL A 102 5.28 -4.48 9.24
C VAL A 102 5.84 -3.29 8.47
N GLY A 103 4.96 -2.38 8.07
CA GLY A 103 5.30 -1.10 7.44
C GLY A 103 5.25 0.05 8.46
N LEU A 104 6.23 0.95 8.41
CA LEU A 104 6.39 2.09 9.29
C LEU A 104 6.28 3.40 8.51
N PHE A 105 5.49 4.33 9.02
CA PHE A 105 5.28 5.65 8.43
C PHE A 105 5.47 6.74 9.48
N LYS A 106 6.58 7.46 9.44
CA LYS A 106 6.91 8.56 10.35
C LYS A 106 6.57 9.89 9.72
N LEU A 107 5.34 10.37 9.90
CA LEU A 107 4.84 11.55 9.19
C LEU A 107 5.62 12.83 9.50
N SER A 108 6.16 12.96 10.71
CA SER A 108 6.97 14.12 11.11
C SER A 108 8.33 14.21 10.45
N ALA A 109 8.80 13.15 9.79
CA ALA A 109 10.04 13.19 8.99
C ALA A 109 9.85 13.90 7.65
N ILE A 110 8.60 14.17 7.23
CA ILE A 110 8.29 14.79 5.94
C ILE A 110 8.24 16.31 6.09
N ASP A 111 9.17 17.00 5.42
CA ASP A 111 9.13 18.44 5.29
C ASP A 111 8.36 18.88 4.05
N PHE A 112 7.07 19.15 4.20
CA PHE A 112 6.19 19.64 3.13
C PHE A 112 6.48 21.08 2.66
N SER A 113 7.53 21.74 3.17
CA SER A 113 8.04 22.97 2.57
C SER A 113 8.99 22.71 1.38
N VAL A 114 9.53 21.49 1.27
CA VAL A 114 10.45 21.07 0.21
C VAL A 114 10.00 19.81 -0.53
N VAL A 115 9.24 18.93 0.13
CA VAL A 115 8.69 17.70 -0.44
C VAL A 115 7.28 17.93 -0.98
N ASP A 116 7.04 17.47 -2.20
CA ASP A 116 5.69 17.43 -2.76
C ASP A 116 4.90 16.23 -2.19
N ILE A 117 3.66 16.45 -1.78
CA ILE A 117 2.81 15.39 -1.22
C ILE A 117 2.41 14.37 -2.29
N GLU A 118 2.35 14.78 -3.54
CA GLU A 118 2.15 13.91 -4.68
C GLU A 118 3.32 12.91 -4.84
N ASP A 119 4.56 13.29 -4.53
CA ASP A 119 5.69 12.35 -4.53
C ASP A 119 5.65 11.40 -3.32
N VAL A 120 5.18 11.87 -2.15
CA VAL A 120 4.92 10.99 -0.98
C VAL A 120 3.86 9.94 -1.31
N PHE A 121 2.81 10.35 -2.02
CA PHE A 121 1.79 9.42 -2.49
C PHE A 121 2.33 8.46 -3.55
N ALA A 122 3.22 8.92 -4.43
CA ALA A 122 3.92 8.05 -5.36
C ALA A 122 4.72 6.98 -4.62
N ALA A 123 5.48 7.34 -3.57
CA ALA A 123 6.21 6.37 -2.75
C ALA A 123 5.28 5.30 -2.15
N PHE A 124 4.17 5.72 -1.51
CA PHE A 124 3.20 4.76 -0.94
C PHE A 124 2.57 3.84 -1.98
N VAL A 125 2.28 4.35 -3.19
CA VAL A 125 1.70 3.54 -4.26
C VAL A 125 2.72 2.58 -4.85
N LEU A 126 3.97 3.02 -5.07
CA LEU A 126 5.05 2.15 -5.54
C LEU A 126 5.29 0.99 -4.55
N ALA A 127 5.35 1.30 -3.25
CA ALA A 127 5.48 0.29 -2.22
C ALA A 127 4.30 -0.70 -2.25
N ALA A 128 3.07 -0.20 -2.34
CA ALA A 128 1.89 -1.07 -2.38
C ALA A 128 1.81 -1.97 -3.61
N GLU A 129 2.32 -1.53 -4.76
CA GLU A 129 2.37 -2.31 -6.00
C GLU A 129 3.39 -3.46 -5.89
N GLU A 130 4.57 -3.22 -5.33
CA GLU A 130 5.56 -4.28 -5.06
C GLU A 130 5.03 -5.29 -4.02
N LEU A 131 4.47 -4.75 -2.93
CA LEU A 131 3.86 -5.54 -1.86
C LEU A 131 2.69 -6.41 -2.34
N LEU A 132 2.01 -6.04 -3.43
CA LEU A 132 0.89 -6.82 -4.00
C LEU A 132 1.34 -8.20 -4.48
N ILE A 133 2.58 -8.30 -4.97
CA ILE A 133 3.17 -9.53 -5.49
C ILE A 133 4.18 -10.17 -4.52
N HIS A 134 4.54 -9.47 -3.44
CA HIS A 134 5.44 -9.97 -2.41
C HIS A 134 4.87 -11.20 -1.67
N GLU A 135 5.58 -12.33 -1.74
CA GLU A 135 5.06 -13.63 -1.31
C GLU A 135 4.63 -13.62 0.16
N ASP A 136 5.46 -13.09 1.06
CA ASP A 136 5.15 -13.01 2.50
C ASP A 136 3.88 -12.23 2.78
N LEU A 137 3.66 -11.12 2.08
CA LEU A 137 2.47 -10.30 2.31
C LEU A 137 1.22 -11.01 1.80
N THR A 138 1.29 -11.66 0.64
CA THR A 138 0.14 -12.40 0.10
C THR A 138 -0.29 -13.57 0.99
N LYS A 139 0.65 -14.11 1.79
CA LYS A 139 0.40 -15.14 2.80
C LYS A 139 -0.10 -14.53 4.10
N ASN A 140 0.70 -13.68 4.71
CA ASN A 140 0.52 -13.31 6.11
C ASN A 140 -0.24 -11.98 6.29
N GLY A 141 -0.22 -11.09 5.29
CA GLY A 141 -0.81 -9.76 5.37
C GLY A 141 0.16 -8.69 5.89
N LEU A 142 -0.38 -7.51 6.17
CA LEU A 142 0.36 -6.28 6.51
C LEU A 142 -0.22 -5.62 7.77
N VAL A 143 0.67 -5.20 8.67
CA VAL A 143 0.41 -4.21 9.72
C VAL A 143 1.11 -2.91 9.35
N ALA A 144 0.36 -1.82 9.27
CA ALA A 144 0.90 -0.48 9.02
C ALA A 144 0.88 0.36 10.30
N ILE A 145 2.04 0.82 10.75
CA ILE A 145 2.20 1.71 11.90
C ILE A 145 2.43 3.13 11.39
N ILE A 146 1.49 4.03 11.68
CA ILE A 146 1.58 5.45 11.29
C ILE A 146 1.87 6.29 12.53
N ASP A 147 3.12 6.73 12.65
CA ASP A 147 3.54 7.64 13.70
C ASP A 147 3.16 9.08 13.37
N CYS A 148 2.20 9.58 14.13
CA CYS A 148 1.69 10.94 14.05
C CYS A 148 2.34 11.88 15.08
N ARG A 149 3.33 11.44 15.87
CA ARG A 149 4.03 12.31 16.81
C ARG A 149 4.84 13.36 16.05
N GLY A 150 4.78 14.61 16.51
CA GLY A 150 5.51 15.73 15.90
C GLY A 150 4.85 16.32 14.65
N ILE A 151 3.67 15.86 14.23
CA ILE A 151 2.98 16.49 13.10
C ILE A 151 2.57 17.93 13.45
N GLY A 152 3.00 18.87 12.60
CA GLY A 152 2.60 20.28 12.63
C GLY A 152 1.56 20.65 11.57
N LEU A 153 1.23 21.94 11.49
CA LEU A 153 0.21 22.49 10.59
C LEU A 153 0.50 22.23 9.10
N GLN A 154 1.76 22.14 8.68
CA GLN A 154 2.13 21.80 7.30
C GLN A 154 1.58 20.43 6.87
N HIS A 155 1.67 19.41 7.74
CA HIS A 155 1.15 18.08 7.48
C HIS A 155 -0.38 18.10 7.40
N VAL A 156 -1.05 18.78 8.34
CA VAL A 156 -2.51 18.91 8.32
C VAL A 156 -3.00 19.59 7.03
N ARG A 157 -2.27 20.59 6.53
CA ARG A 157 -2.59 21.27 5.27
C ARG A 157 -2.28 20.42 4.04
N ALA A 158 -1.25 19.59 4.09
CA ALA A 158 -0.90 18.69 3.00
C ALA A 158 -1.97 17.60 2.79
N PHE A 159 -2.49 17.01 3.88
CA PHE A 159 -3.50 15.95 3.86
C PHE A 159 -4.95 16.49 3.85
N THR A 160 -5.33 17.16 2.76
CA THR A 160 -6.71 17.62 2.56
C THR A 160 -7.69 16.43 2.43
N PRO A 161 -9.00 16.64 2.67
CA PRO A 161 -10.00 15.57 2.50
C PRO A 161 -9.99 14.91 1.11
N SER A 162 -9.78 15.69 0.04
CA SER A 162 -9.70 15.16 -1.33
C SER A 162 -8.47 14.26 -1.55
N ARG A 163 -7.34 14.61 -0.94
CA ARG A 163 -6.10 13.81 -0.96
C ARG A 163 -6.22 12.55 -0.11
N ILE A 164 -6.89 12.62 1.04
CA ILE A 164 -7.22 11.43 1.84
C ILE A 164 -8.16 10.51 1.06
N GLN A 165 -9.20 11.05 0.42
CA GLN A 165 -10.10 10.29 -0.44
C GLN A 165 -9.36 9.63 -1.61
N PHE A 166 -8.36 10.31 -2.19
CA PHE A 166 -7.47 9.73 -3.19
C PHE A 166 -6.77 8.46 -2.67
N LEU A 167 -6.15 8.49 -1.49
CA LEU A 167 -5.51 7.32 -0.89
C LEU A 167 -6.52 6.19 -0.64
N PHE A 168 -7.70 6.51 -0.10
CA PHE A 168 -8.77 5.52 0.11
C PHE A 168 -9.22 4.86 -1.19
N ASN A 169 -9.35 5.62 -2.27
CA ASN A 169 -9.75 5.10 -3.57
C ASN A 169 -8.70 4.17 -4.18
N ILE A 170 -7.42 4.47 -3.98
CA ILE A 170 -6.32 3.64 -4.48
C ILE A 170 -6.17 2.35 -3.65
N PHE A 171 -6.12 2.45 -2.32
CA PHE A 171 -5.82 1.29 -1.47
C PHE A 171 -7.06 0.44 -1.14
N ILE A 172 -8.26 1.01 -1.16
CA ILE A 172 -9.50 0.31 -0.74
C ILE A 172 -10.48 0.12 -1.92
N GLY A 173 -10.37 0.93 -2.98
CA GLY A 173 -11.22 0.79 -4.17
C GLY A 173 -12.67 1.24 -3.96
N THR A 174 -12.92 2.28 -3.16
CA THR A 174 -14.27 2.77 -2.82
C THR A 174 -14.61 4.09 -3.54
N PRO A 175 -15.17 4.09 -4.75
CA PRO A 175 -15.21 5.26 -5.65
C PRO A 175 -16.10 6.44 -5.22
N SER A 176 -16.73 6.46 -4.04
CA SER A 176 -17.79 7.45 -3.74
C SER A 176 -18.01 7.72 -2.24
N PHE A 177 -17.48 8.83 -1.69
CA PHE A 177 -18.03 9.47 -0.47
C PHE A 177 -17.43 10.86 -0.16
N ASP A 178 -18.25 11.89 0.08
CA ASP A 178 -17.91 13.19 0.74
C ASP A 178 -19.20 13.99 1.11
N PRO A 179 -19.26 15.00 2.03
CA PRO A 179 -18.29 15.46 3.05
C PRO A 179 -18.84 15.75 4.48
N LEU A 180 -17.98 15.59 5.51
CA LEU A 180 -17.64 16.60 6.56
C LEU A 180 -16.92 15.99 7.80
N LEU A 181 -15.65 16.39 7.95
CA LEU A 181 -14.69 16.36 9.09
C LEU A 181 -14.98 15.55 10.38
N LYS A 182 -14.37 14.34 10.42
CA LYS A 182 -13.74 13.57 11.54
C LYS A 182 -12.91 12.44 10.88
N VAL A 183 -11.77 12.83 10.30
CA VAL A 183 -11.43 12.52 8.89
C VAL A 183 -10.84 11.15 8.59
N PHE A 184 -10.37 10.33 9.55
CA PHE A 184 -9.80 9.01 9.19
C PHE A 184 -10.78 7.85 9.35
N LYS A 185 -11.56 7.84 10.45
CA LYS A 185 -12.50 6.75 10.74
C LYS A 185 -13.80 6.82 9.94
N MET A 186 -14.18 7.93 9.30
CA MET A 186 -15.45 7.98 8.57
C MET A 186 -15.37 7.48 7.12
N PHE A 187 -14.23 7.61 6.44
CA PHE A 187 -14.08 7.19 5.03
C PHE A 187 -13.70 5.71 4.89
N ALA A 188 -13.18 5.11 5.95
CA ALA A 188 -12.90 3.68 5.99
C ALA A 188 -14.22 2.87 6.03
N PRO A 189 -14.38 1.84 5.19
CA PRO A 189 -15.46 0.86 5.34
C PRO A 189 -15.47 0.24 6.74
N LYS A 190 -16.64 -0.22 7.23
CA LYS A 190 -16.77 -0.80 8.58
C LYS A 190 -15.67 -1.81 8.91
N LYS A 191 -15.37 -2.72 7.97
CA LYS A 191 -14.31 -3.74 8.09
C LYS A 191 -12.90 -3.15 8.30
N ILE A 192 -12.60 -2.00 7.70
CA ILE A 192 -11.32 -1.31 7.85
C ILE A 192 -11.29 -0.54 9.17
N ARG A 193 -12.39 0.11 9.56
CA ARG A 193 -12.49 0.83 10.85
C ARG A 193 -12.21 -0.06 12.06
N GLU A 194 -12.70 -1.30 12.01
CA GLU A 194 -12.48 -2.31 13.05
C GLU A 194 -11.02 -2.77 13.15
N ARG A 195 -10.17 -2.41 12.17
CA ARG A 195 -8.74 -2.73 12.11
C ARG A 195 -7.85 -1.50 12.34
N ILE A 196 -8.43 -0.35 12.71
CA ILE A 196 -7.68 0.86 13.05
C ILE A 196 -7.61 0.97 14.57
N PHE A 197 -6.41 0.76 15.11
CA PHE A 197 -6.09 0.93 16.51
C PHE A 197 -5.43 2.30 16.71
N LEU A 198 -5.92 3.07 17.68
CA LEU A 198 -5.33 4.36 18.03
C LEU A 198 -4.55 4.19 19.32
N HIS A 199 -3.24 4.36 19.23
CA HIS A 199 -2.33 4.31 20.35
C HIS A 199 -2.15 5.71 20.94
N GLY A 200 -1.96 5.78 22.25
CA GLY A 200 -1.77 7.03 22.99
C GLY A 200 -0.37 7.60 22.77
N ARG A 201 0.12 8.34 23.77
CA ARG A 201 1.53 8.81 23.76
C ARG A 201 2.51 7.74 24.23
N ASP A 202 2.04 6.74 24.96
CA ASP A 202 2.84 5.60 25.36
C ASP A 202 2.72 4.46 24.35
N ASP A 203 3.83 3.78 24.09
CA ASP A 203 3.92 2.71 23.11
C ASP A 203 3.46 1.35 23.68
N THR A 204 3.08 1.28 24.97
CA THR A 204 2.65 0.04 25.65
C THR A 204 1.51 -0.66 24.92
N SER A 205 0.57 0.12 24.39
CA SER A 205 -0.57 -0.45 23.65
C SER A 205 -0.20 -0.91 22.24
N LEU A 206 0.83 -0.31 21.63
CA LEU A 206 1.40 -0.75 20.36
C LEU A 206 2.16 -2.06 20.55
N HIS A 207 2.95 -2.17 21.63
CA HIS A 207 3.74 -3.35 21.95
C HIS A 207 2.93 -4.61 22.27
N LYS A 208 1.61 -4.46 22.47
CA LYS A 208 0.67 -5.59 22.56
C LYS A 208 0.28 -6.18 21.19
N ILE A 209 0.56 -5.45 20.12
CA ILE A 209 0.23 -5.82 18.74
C ILE A 209 1.51 -6.17 17.97
N VAL A 210 2.56 -5.38 18.12
CA VAL A 210 3.85 -5.59 17.46
C VAL A 210 4.96 -5.58 18.50
N PRO A 211 5.80 -6.64 18.60
CA PRO A 211 6.77 -6.78 19.68
C PRO A 211 7.84 -5.68 19.65
N SER A 212 8.24 -5.18 20.83
CA SER A 212 9.30 -4.15 20.97
C SER A 212 10.65 -4.59 20.38
N SER A 213 10.94 -5.89 20.42
CA SER A 213 12.19 -6.49 19.97
C SER A 213 12.46 -6.35 18.47
N ILE A 214 11.44 -6.05 17.65
CA ILE A 214 11.60 -5.82 16.20
C ILE A 214 11.47 -4.34 15.83
N LEU A 215 11.04 -3.50 16.76
CA LEU A 215 10.74 -2.10 16.51
C LEU A 215 11.98 -1.21 16.72
N PRO A 216 12.05 -0.07 16.02
CA PRO A 216 13.06 0.92 16.29
C PRO A 216 12.83 1.65 17.62
N ASP A 217 13.90 2.19 18.18
CA ASP A 217 13.92 2.97 19.43
C ASP A 217 12.90 4.11 19.48
N TRP A 218 12.66 4.79 18.36
CA TRP A 218 11.70 5.88 18.27
C TRP A 218 10.24 5.42 18.38
N LEU A 219 9.96 4.11 18.30
CA LEU A 219 8.67 3.48 18.65
C LEU A 219 8.72 2.74 20.00
N GLY A 220 9.69 3.09 20.85
CA GLY A 220 9.93 2.42 22.12
C GLY A 220 10.44 0.99 21.97
N GLY A 221 11.00 0.65 20.80
CA GLY A 221 11.58 -0.65 20.53
C GLY A 221 13.03 -0.79 20.99
N GLU A 222 13.62 -1.92 20.68
CA GLU A 222 14.95 -2.34 21.16
C GLU A 222 16.06 -2.19 20.11
N LEU A 223 15.69 -1.90 18.85
CA LEU A 223 16.63 -1.85 17.73
C LEU A 223 16.94 -0.41 17.32
N ALA A 224 18.13 -0.20 16.76
CA ALA A 224 18.40 1.00 15.97
C ALA A 224 17.62 0.92 14.63
N PRO A 225 17.21 2.06 14.05
CA PRO A 225 16.54 2.11 12.76
C PRO A 225 17.19 1.24 11.68
N GLU A 226 18.50 1.33 11.54
CA GLU A 226 19.30 0.64 10.50
C GLU A 226 19.30 -0.88 10.68
N ASP A 227 19.17 -1.34 11.94
CA ASP A 227 19.15 -2.76 12.27
C ASP A 227 17.78 -3.39 11.99
N CYS A 228 16.70 -2.60 12.03
CA CYS A 228 15.34 -3.11 11.85
C CYS A 228 14.78 -2.96 10.42
N TYR A 229 15.30 -2.05 9.59
CA TYR A 229 14.74 -1.76 8.26
C TYR A 229 15.14 -2.76 7.17
N ASP A 230 14.16 -3.21 6.39
CA ASP A 230 14.31 -4.07 5.23
C ASP A 230 14.70 -3.24 3.99
N TYR A 231 16.01 -3.04 3.81
CA TYR A 231 16.55 -2.30 2.67
C TYR A 231 16.48 -3.09 1.37
N GLU A 232 16.44 -4.44 1.41
CA GLU A 232 16.29 -5.26 0.21
C GLU A 232 14.91 -5.04 -0.41
N LEU A 233 13.85 -5.05 0.41
CA LEU A 233 12.50 -4.72 -0.06
C LEU A 233 12.39 -3.29 -0.60
N GLU A 234 13.09 -2.34 0.01
CA GLU A 234 13.15 -0.96 -0.49
C GLU A 234 13.83 -0.86 -1.86
N GLU A 235 14.96 -1.57 -2.04
CA GLU A 235 15.65 -1.66 -3.33
C GLU A 235 14.76 -2.28 -4.40
N ASP A 236 14.03 -3.35 -4.08
CA ASP A 236 13.09 -4.01 -4.99
C ASP A 236 12.00 -3.05 -5.46
N ILE A 237 11.39 -2.28 -4.55
CA ILE A 237 10.38 -1.26 -4.87
C ILE A 237 10.93 -0.25 -5.91
N TYR A 238 12.17 0.19 -5.74
CA TYR A 238 12.77 1.20 -6.61
C TYR A 238 13.43 0.65 -7.88
N ALA A 239 13.57 -0.68 -8.00
CA ALA A 239 14.12 -1.35 -9.18
C ALA A 239 13.12 -1.46 -10.34
N GLN A 240 11.81 -1.32 -10.08
CA GLN A 240 10.73 -1.58 -11.05
C GLN A 240 10.48 -0.45 -12.09
N GLU A 241 11.48 0.39 -12.41
CA GLU A 241 11.30 1.57 -13.28
C GLU A 241 10.67 1.22 -14.64
N ASP A 242 11.16 0.18 -15.30
CA ASP A 242 10.68 -0.21 -16.63
C ASP A 242 9.23 -0.75 -16.59
N HIS A 243 8.86 -1.44 -15.51
CA HIS A 243 7.51 -1.94 -15.29
C HIS A 243 6.53 -0.76 -15.22
N PHE A 244 6.79 0.21 -14.34
CA PHE A 244 5.94 1.38 -14.17
C PHE A 244 5.90 2.26 -15.42
N ARG A 245 7.03 2.43 -16.12
CA ARG A 245 7.10 3.16 -17.38
C ARG A 245 6.23 2.54 -18.46
N LYS A 246 6.25 1.21 -18.59
CA LYS A 246 5.40 0.48 -19.55
C LYS A 246 3.92 0.65 -19.25
N ILE A 247 3.53 0.65 -17.98
CA ILE A 247 2.15 0.84 -17.56
C ILE A 247 1.71 2.28 -17.80
N ALA A 248 2.53 3.26 -17.40
CA ALA A 248 2.27 4.68 -17.57
C ALA A 248 2.05 5.10 -19.03
N MET A 249 2.72 4.44 -20.00
CA MET A 249 2.52 4.71 -21.43
C MET A 249 1.17 4.24 -21.99
N LYS A 250 0.49 3.33 -21.29
CA LYS A 250 -0.77 2.73 -21.76
C LYS A 250 -2.01 3.31 -21.10
N TRP A 251 -1.81 4.20 -20.13
CA TRP A 251 -2.84 4.93 -19.42
C TRP A 251 -2.85 6.38 -19.89
#